data_AF-A0A6G2BFZ7-F1
#
_entry.id   AF-A0A6G2BFZ7-F1
#
_cell.length_a   1.000
_cell.length_b   1.000
_cell.length_c   1.000
_cell.angle_alpha   90.00
_cell.angle_beta   90.00
_cell.angle_gamma   90.00
#
_symmetry.space_group_name_H-M   'P 1'
#
loop_
_entity.id
_entity.type
_entity.pdbx_description
1 polymer ?
#
loop_
_entity_poly.entity_id
_entity_poly.type
_entity_poly.pdbx_seq_one_letter_code
_entity_poly.pdbx_strand_id
1 'polypeptide(L)'
;MQLVVARIGRAHGIKGEVTVEVRTDEPEVRLAPGAVLATDPASVGPLTIAAGRVHSGRLLLRFEGVRDRTAAEALRNTLLIAEVDPDEAPEDPDEYYDHQLVDLDVVTRDGTAVGRVEEIAHLPYQDLLVVRRVDGGEVLIPFVAEIVPEVDLEAQRAVVDPPPGLLDDRAVVAGSRSGDGGGGGGGGGGDEGQGGGDGDRRGEGAR
;
A
#
# COMPACT_ATOMS: atom_id res chain seq x y z
N MET A 1 -15.55 -16.70 1.63
CA MET A 1 -15.89 -15.74 2.71
C MET A 1 -17.01 -14.81 2.25
N GLN A 2 -17.86 -14.32 3.16
CA GLN A 2 -18.91 -13.33 2.84
C GLN A 2 -18.47 -11.92 3.25
N LEU A 3 -18.46 -10.98 2.31
CA LEU A 3 -18.04 -9.59 2.52
C LEU A 3 -19.20 -8.63 2.21
N VAL A 4 -19.53 -7.73 3.15
CA VAL A 4 -20.51 -6.67 2.90
C VAL A 4 -19.85 -5.57 2.05
N VAL A 5 -20.15 -5.57 0.75
CA VAL A 5 -19.52 -4.66 -0.22
C VAL A 5 -20.23 -3.32 -0.35
N ALA A 6 -21.52 -3.26 -0.03
CA ALA A 6 -22.31 -2.05 -0.22
C ALA A 6 -23.62 -2.05 0.56
N ARG A 7 -24.21 -0.86 0.75
CA ARG A 7 -25.58 -0.68 1.20
C ARG A 7 -26.40 0.11 0.18
N ILE A 8 -27.58 -0.40 -0.17
CA ILE A 8 -28.52 0.28 -1.06
C ILE A 8 -29.15 1.48 -0.34
N GLY A 9 -29.03 2.65 -0.95
CA GLY A 9 -29.61 3.90 -0.51
C GLY A 9 -30.96 4.19 -1.13
N ARG A 10 -31.23 5.47 -1.43
CA ARG A 10 -32.50 5.93 -2.01
C ARG A 10 -32.59 5.61 -3.50
N ALA A 11 -33.82 5.48 -4.02
CA ALA A 11 -34.01 5.44 -5.46
C ALA A 11 -33.57 6.76 -6.12
N HIS A 12 -33.11 6.65 -7.35
CA HIS A 12 -32.66 7.74 -8.20
C HIS A 12 -33.42 7.73 -9.53
N GLY A 13 -34.10 8.84 -9.81
CA GLY A 13 -34.92 8.98 -11.01
C GLY A 13 -36.09 7.99 -11.05
N ILE A 14 -36.53 7.67 -12.27
CA ILE A 14 -37.69 6.80 -12.53
C ILE A 14 -37.33 5.47 -13.19
N LYS A 15 -36.05 5.28 -13.55
CA LYS A 15 -35.57 4.11 -14.32
C LYS A 15 -35.07 2.95 -13.44
N GLY A 16 -35.42 2.95 -12.16
CA GLY A 16 -35.01 1.91 -11.21
C GLY A 16 -33.55 1.97 -10.76
N GLU A 17 -32.88 3.13 -10.87
CA GLU A 17 -31.54 3.31 -10.32
C GLU A 17 -31.62 3.54 -8.80
N VAL A 18 -30.60 3.13 -8.05
CA VAL A 18 -30.43 3.41 -6.61
C VAL A 18 -29.06 4.01 -6.35
N THR A 19 -28.98 4.91 -5.37
CA THR A 19 -27.67 5.32 -4.83
C THR A 19 -27.09 4.22 -3.96
N VAL A 20 -25.78 4.06 -3.94
CA VAL A 20 -25.11 3.04 -3.13
C VAL A 20 -24.06 3.67 -2.23
N GLU A 21 -24.04 3.22 -0.97
CA GLU A 21 -22.96 3.47 -0.03
C GLU A 21 -21.96 2.32 -0.16
N VAL A 22 -20.80 2.60 -0.75
CA VAL A 22 -19.73 1.62 -0.99
C VAL A 22 -19.01 1.32 0.33
N ARG A 23 -18.72 0.04 0.57
CA ARG A 23 -18.03 -0.46 1.78
C ARG A 23 -16.85 -1.38 1.47
N THR A 24 -16.46 -1.45 0.20
CA THR A 24 -15.27 -2.17 -0.28
C THR A 24 -14.29 -1.18 -0.88
N ASP A 25 -13.02 -1.51 -0.75
CA ASP A 25 -11.84 -0.99 -1.43
C ASP A 25 -11.83 -1.22 -2.95
N GLU A 26 -12.44 -2.29 -3.43
CA GLU A 26 -12.47 -2.66 -4.86
C GLU A 26 -13.89 -2.59 -5.48
N PRO A 27 -14.55 -1.42 -5.50
CA PRO A 27 -15.92 -1.30 -6.00
C PRO A 27 -16.04 -1.53 -7.50
N GLU A 28 -14.98 -1.26 -8.27
CA GLU A 28 -15.00 -1.43 -9.73
C GLU A 28 -15.11 -2.89 -10.14
N VAL A 29 -14.55 -3.80 -9.33
CA VAL A 29 -14.61 -5.24 -9.52
C VAL A 29 -15.89 -5.79 -8.88
N ARG A 30 -16.11 -5.53 -7.59
CA ARG A 30 -17.19 -6.15 -6.80
C ARG A 30 -18.59 -5.62 -7.10
N LEU A 31 -18.70 -4.42 -7.68
CA LEU A 31 -19.98 -3.80 -8.08
C LEU A 31 -20.09 -3.64 -9.60
N ALA A 32 -19.32 -4.41 -10.37
CA ALA A 32 -19.37 -4.43 -11.82
C ALA A 32 -20.71 -4.96 -12.36
N PRO A 33 -21.15 -4.54 -13.56
CA PRO A 33 -22.26 -5.18 -14.25
C PRO A 33 -22.03 -6.68 -14.42
N GLY A 34 -23.04 -7.49 -14.11
CA GLY A 34 -22.98 -8.95 -14.11
C GLY A 34 -22.75 -9.58 -12.74
N ALA A 35 -22.23 -8.83 -11.76
CA ALA A 35 -22.02 -9.35 -10.41
C ALA A 35 -23.35 -9.74 -9.75
N VAL A 36 -23.38 -10.92 -9.13
CA VAL A 36 -24.52 -11.45 -8.38
C VAL A 36 -24.18 -11.38 -6.90
N LEU A 37 -24.94 -10.56 -6.17
CA LEU A 37 -24.67 -10.29 -4.75
C LEU A 37 -25.80 -10.85 -3.90
N ALA A 38 -25.44 -11.58 -2.85
CA ALA A 38 -26.38 -11.95 -1.81
C ALA A 38 -26.87 -10.70 -1.07
N THR A 39 -28.01 -10.81 -0.39
CA THR A 39 -28.63 -9.67 0.28
C THR A 39 -28.89 -9.95 1.75
N ASP A 40 -28.83 -8.89 2.56
CA ASP A 40 -29.42 -8.86 3.90
C ASP A 40 -30.46 -7.72 3.97
N PRO A 41 -31.76 -8.03 4.14
CA PRO A 41 -32.32 -9.36 4.43
C PRO A 41 -32.33 -10.30 3.22
N ALA A 42 -32.10 -11.59 3.48
CA ALA A 42 -32.07 -12.65 2.45
C ALA A 42 -33.40 -12.79 1.69
N SER A 43 -34.52 -12.32 2.26
CA SER A 43 -35.84 -12.32 1.62
C SER A 43 -35.92 -11.44 0.37
N VAL A 44 -35.00 -10.48 0.21
CA VAL A 44 -34.88 -9.70 -1.03
C VAL A 44 -34.37 -10.56 -2.19
N GLY A 45 -33.64 -11.63 -1.87
CA GLY A 45 -33.01 -12.51 -2.82
C GLY A 45 -31.74 -11.92 -3.43
N PRO A 46 -30.93 -12.75 -4.09
CA PRO A 46 -29.72 -12.27 -4.74
C PRO A 46 -30.07 -11.24 -5.81
N LEU A 47 -29.23 -10.21 -5.92
CA LEU A 47 -29.40 -9.13 -6.89
C LEU A 47 -28.26 -9.16 -7.90
N THR A 48 -28.62 -9.17 -9.18
CA THR A 48 -27.67 -9.06 -10.29
C THR A 48 -27.55 -7.60 -10.73
N ILE A 49 -26.34 -7.07 -10.74
CA ILE A 49 -26.08 -5.70 -11.20
C ILE A 49 -26.22 -5.65 -12.73
N ALA A 50 -27.17 -4.85 -13.22
CA ALA A 50 -27.39 -4.64 -14.65
C ALA A 50 -26.55 -3.48 -15.21
N ALA A 51 -26.28 -2.45 -14.40
CA ALA A 51 -25.46 -1.31 -14.78
C ALA A 51 -25.01 -0.52 -13.54
N GLY A 52 -23.81 0.07 -13.61
CA GLY A 52 -23.30 0.99 -12.60
C GLY A 52 -22.73 2.26 -13.25
N ARG A 53 -22.90 3.42 -12.60
CA ARG A 53 -22.28 4.68 -13.03
C ARG A 53 -22.12 5.66 -11.87
N VAL A 54 -21.11 6.51 -11.93
CA VAL A 54 -20.94 7.60 -10.97
C VAL A 54 -21.72 8.83 -11.43
N HIS A 55 -22.48 9.45 -10.53
CA HIS A 55 -23.17 10.71 -10.78
C HIS A 55 -23.10 11.61 -9.55
N SER A 56 -22.55 12.82 -9.73
CA SER A 56 -22.36 13.80 -8.65
C SER A 56 -21.64 13.22 -7.42
N GLY A 57 -20.58 12.43 -7.66
CA GLY A 57 -19.77 11.82 -6.60
C GLY A 57 -20.45 10.65 -5.87
N ARG A 58 -21.52 10.08 -6.43
CA ARG A 58 -22.21 8.91 -5.86
C ARG A 58 -22.30 7.79 -6.89
N LEU A 59 -22.07 6.56 -6.45
CA LEU A 59 -22.31 5.38 -7.27
C LEU A 59 -23.82 5.14 -7.37
N LEU A 60 -24.30 5.04 -8.61
CA LEU A 60 -25.65 4.62 -8.95
C LEU A 60 -25.59 3.22 -9.55
N LEU A 61 -26.39 2.30 -9.01
CA LEU A 61 -26.56 0.97 -9.55
C LEU A 61 -27.99 0.77 -10.06
N ARG A 62 -28.14 -0.07 -11.07
CA ARG A 62 -29.41 -0.64 -11.52
C ARG A 62 -29.28 -2.16 -11.46
N PHE A 63 -30.32 -2.83 -10.98
CA PHE A 63 -30.37 -4.29 -10.91
C PHE A 63 -31.28 -4.86 -12.01
N GLU A 64 -31.04 -6.12 -12.36
CA GLU A 64 -31.96 -6.85 -13.23
C GLU A 64 -33.34 -6.97 -12.55
N GLY A 65 -34.40 -6.84 -13.34
CA GLY A 65 -35.79 -6.85 -12.83
C GLY A 65 -36.25 -5.54 -12.17
N VAL A 66 -35.35 -4.66 -11.73
CA VAL A 66 -35.69 -3.38 -11.09
C VAL A 66 -35.77 -2.27 -12.15
N ARG A 67 -36.98 -2.01 -12.65
CA ARG A 67 -37.19 -1.12 -13.82
C ARG A 67 -37.87 0.20 -13.49
N ASP A 68 -38.38 0.36 -12.27
CA ASP A 68 -39.09 1.56 -11.85
C ASP A 68 -38.66 2.01 -10.46
N ARG A 69 -39.11 3.22 -10.11
CA ARG A 69 -38.79 3.83 -8.82
C ARG A 69 -39.34 3.05 -7.63
N THR A 70 -40.51 2.43 -7.75
CA THR A 70 -41.16 1.71 -6.66
C THR A 70 -40.36 0.47 -6.28
N ALA A 71 -39.95 -0.32 -7.29
CA ALA A 71 -39.09 -1.47 -7.11
C ALA A 71 -37.73 -1.06 -6.52
N ALA A 72 -37.15 0.05 -6.98
CA ALA A 72 -35.89 0.56 -6.44
C ALA A 72 -36.00 1.00 -4.96
N GLU A 73 -37.09 1.69 -4.58
CA GLU A 73 -37.33 2.08 -3.18
C GLU A 73 -37.54 0.86 -2.27
N ALA A 74 -38.12 -0.23 -2.78
CA ALA A 74 -38.30 -1.47 -2.02
C ALA A 74 -36.96 -2.12 -1.61
N LEU A 75 -35.88 -1.84 -2.35
CA LEU A 75 -34.54 -2.33 -2.04
C LEU A 75 -33.78 -1.47 -1.02
N ARG A 76 -34.33 -0.33 -0.61
CA ARG A 76 -33.65 0.63 0.26
C ARG A 76 -33.22 -0.03 1.58
N ASN A 77 -32.00 0.30 2.03
CA ASN A 77 -31.32 -0.25 3.21
C ASN A 77 -30.94 -1.72 3.14
N THR A 78 -31.07 -2.37 1.98
CA THR A 78 -30.56 -3.74 1.78
C THR A 78 -29.03 -3.70 1.71
N LEU A 79 -28.37 -4.61 2.42
CA LEU A 79 -26.92 -4.83 2.28
C LEU A 79 -26.65 -5.75 1.10
N LEU A 80 -25.59 -5.45 0.36
CA LEU A 80 -25.06 -6.28 -0.71
C LEU A 80 -23.84 -7.02 -0.20
N ILE A 81 -23.84 -8.33 -0.38
CA ILE A 81 -22.85 -9.25 0.15
C ILE A 81 -22.24 -10.00 -1.03
N ALA A 82 -20.93 -9.86 -1.22
CA ALA A 82 -20.18 -10.66 -2.17
C ALA A 82 -19.74 -11.96 -1.50
N GLU A 83 -19.87 -13.07 -2.22
CA GLU A 83 -19.18 -14.30 -1.88
C GLU A 83 -17.82 -14.26 -2.58
N VAL A 84 -16.76 -14.21 -1.79
CA VAL A 84 -15.38 -14.27 -2.28
C VAL A 84 -14.89 -15.68 -2.03
N ASP A 85 -14.44 -16.38 -3.06
CA ASP A 85 -13.78 -17.66 -2.84
C ASP A 85 -12.39 -17.37 -2.26
N PRO A 86 -12.03 -17.88 -1.06
CA PRO A 86 -10.66 -17.71 -0.53
C PRO A 86 -9.59 -18.29 -1.44
N ASP A 87 -9.95 -19.20 -2.35
CA ASP A 87 -9.04 -19.79 -3.33
C ASP A 87 -9.02 -19.02 -4.67
N GLU A 88 -9.78 -17.92 -4.81
CA GLU A 88 -9.72 -17.05 -5.98
C GLU A 88 -8.37 -16.31 -5.99
N ALA A 89 -7.49 -16.67 -6.92
CA ALA A 89 -6.23 -15.97 -7.15
C ALA A 89 -6.47 -14.71 -7.99
N PRO A 90 -5.69 -13.63 -7.80
CA PRO A 90 -5.70 -12.47 -8.67
C PRO A 90 -5.52 -12.85 -10.15
N GLU A 91 -6.04 -12.03 -11.07
CA GLU A 91 -5.90 -12.27 -12.51
C GLU A 91 -4.44 -12.15 -12.99
N ASP A 92 -3.64 -11.36 -12.28
CA ASP A 92 -2.19 -11.24 -12.48
C ASP A 92 -1.44 -12.26 -11.60
N PRO A 93 -0.61 -13.15 -12.17
CA PRO A 93 0.17 -14.12 -11.39
C PRO A 93 1.19 -13.48 -10.45
N ASP A 94 1.51 -12.19 -10.61
CA ASP A 94 2.40 -11.45 -9.74
C ASP A 94 1.63 -10.62 -8.66
N GLU A 95 0.31 -10.69 -8.65
CA GLU A 95 -0.55 -10.07 -7.63
C GLU A 95 -0.99 -11.13 -6.62
N TYR A 96 -0.97 -10.76 -5.34
CA TYR A 96 -1.28 -11.66 -4.23
C TYR A 96 -2.16 -10.92 -3.22
N TYR A 97 -3.14 -11.61 -2.66
CA TYR A 97 -3.87 -11.08 -1.51
C TYR A 97 -3.08 -11.29 -0.22
N ASP A 98 -3.16 -10.35 0.73
CA ASP A 98 -2.44 -10.44 2.00
C ASP A 98 -2.68 -11.76 2.74
N HIS A 99 -3.92 -12.24 2.74
CA HIS A 99 -4.29 -13.48 3.41
C HIS A 99 -3.69 -14.74 2.77
N GLN A 100 -3.25 -14.65 1.51
CA GLN A 100 -2.51 -15.71 0.82
C GLN A 100 -1.02 -15.66 1.17
N LEU A 101 -0.50 -14.49 1.56
CA LEU A 101 0.91 -14.27 1.90
C LEU A 101 1.21 -14.48 3.38
N VAL A 102 0.25 -14.20 4.26
CA VAL A 102 0.38 -14.46 5.69
C VAL A 102 0.59 -15.96 5.92
N ASP A 103 1.40 -16.29 6.94
CA ASP A 103 1.81 -17.63 7.31
C ASP A 103 2.75 -18.37 6.33
N LEU A 104 3.12 -17.78 5.19
CA LEU A 104 4.13 -18.35 4.30
C LEU A 104 5.51 -18.44 4.98
N ASP A 105 6.17 -19.57 4.80
CA ASP A 105 7.55 -19.75 5.24
C ASP A 105 8.50 -18.99 4.30
N VAL A 106 9.35 -18.14 4.86
CA VAL A 106 10.30 -17.30 4.11
C VAL A 106 11.67 -17.95 4.11
N VAL A 107 12.19 -18.23 2.91
CA VAL A 107 13.50 -18.86 2.71
C VAL A 107 14.35 -18.06 1.73
N THR A 108 15.66 -18.08 1.88
CA THR A 108 16.57 -17.52 0.89
C THR A 108 16.75 -18.46 -0.31
N ARG A 109 17.32 -17.97 -1.43
CA ARG A 109 17.61 -18.79 -2.62
C ARG A 109 18.49 -20.02 -2.36
N ASP A 110 19.37 -19.97 -1.36
CA ASP A 110 20.20 -21.09 -0.92
C ASP A 110 19.46 -22.07 0.02
N GLY A 111 18.18 -21.80 0.31
CA GLY A 111 17.32 -22.64 1.14
C GLY A 111 17.44 -22.38 2.64
N THR A 112 18.11 -21.30 3.05
CA THR A 112 18.22 -20.93 4.46
C THR A 112 16.88 -20.35 4.95
N ALA A 113 16.35 -20.90 6.04
CA ALA A 113 15.11 -20.41 6.63
C ALA A 113 15.33 -19.03 7.29
N VAL A 114 14.50 -18.06 6.92
CA VAL A 114 14.50 -16.71 7.49
C VAL A 114 13.47 -16.62 8.61
N GLY A 115 12.25 -17.09 8.35
CA GLY A 115 11.13 -16.94 9.28
C GLY A 115 9.80 -17.20 8.60
N ARG A 116 8.75 -16.57 9.12
CA ARG A 116 7.38 -16.66 8.61
C ARG A 116 6.76 -15.29 8.47
N VAL A 117 5.97 -15.07 7.42
CA VAL A 117 5.21 -13.83 7.24
C VAL A 117 4.14 -13.73 8.33
N GLU A 118 4.23 -12.69 9.15
CA GLU A 118 3.25 -12.38 10.20
C GLU A 118 2.15 -11.44 9.68
N GLU A 119 2.54 -10.42 8.90
CA GLU A 119 1.62 -9.50 8.25
C GLU A 119 2.25 -8.82 7.03
N ILE A 120 1.43 -8.11 6.27
CA ILE A 120 1.86 -7.23 5.17
C ILE A 120 1.68 -5.78 5.62
N ALA A 121 2.76 -5.00 5.59
CA ALA A 121 2.72 -3.59 5.93
C ALA A 121 2.65 -2.73 4.67
N HIS A 122 1.49 -2.10 4.45
CA HIS A 122 1.28 -1.19 3.32
C HIS A 122 1.83 0.20 3.61
N LEU A 123 2.96 0.55 2.98
CA LEU A 123 3.50 1.91 3.02
C LEU A 123 3.05 2.69 1.78
N PRO A 124 3.09 4.04 1.79
CA PRO A 124 2.60 4.86 0.66
C PRO A 124 3.24 4.60 -0.71
N TYR A 125 4.39 3.91 -0.75
CA TYR A 125 5.18 3.69 -1.96
C TYR A 125 5.54 2.23 -2.24
N GLN A 126 5.40 1.33 -1.25
CA GLN A 126 5.74 -0.09 -1.39
C GLN A 126 5.16 -0.88 -0.23
N ASP A 127 4.90 -2.17 -0.46
CA ASP A 127 4.52 -3.10 0.59
C ASP A 127 5.75 -3.80 1.17
N LEU A 128 5.68 -4.14 2.45
CA LEU A 128 6.72 -4.88 3.16
C LEU A 128 6.13 -6.16 3.74
N LEU A 129 6.82 -7.28 3.56
CA LEU A 129 6.58 -8.49 4.34
C LEU A 129 7.16 -8.27 5.74
N VAL A 130 6.31 -8.34 6.77
CA VAL A 130 6.73 -8.38 8.17
C VAL A 130 7.01 -9.84 8.52
N VAL A 131 8.28 -10.19 8.58
CA VAL A 131 8.71 -11.59 8.76
C VAL A 131 9.20 -11.79 10.18
N ARG A 132 8.50 -12.66 10.92
CA ARG A 132 8.92 -13.12 12.23
C ARG A 132 9.98 -14.18 12.09
N ARG A 133 11.18 -13.89 12.59
CA ARG A 133 12.32 -14.80 12.54
C ARG A 133 12.23 -15.90 13.58
N VAL A 134 12.93 -16.99 13.31
CA VAL A 134 13.00 -18.17 14.21
C VAL A 134 13.63 -17.81 15.57
N ASP A 135 14.54 -16.85 15.60
CA ASP A 135 15.18 -16.35 16.82
C ASP A 135 14.31 -15.34 17.61
N GLY A 136 13.11 -15.04 17.12
CA GLY A 136 12.13 -14.15 17.73
C GLY A 136 12.26 -12.68 17.33
N GLY A 137 13.24 -12.33 16.48
CA GLY A 137 13.34 -11.01 15.86
C GLY A 137 12.31 -10.79 14.76
N GLU A 138 12.25 -9.57 14.25
CA GLU A 138 11.42 -9.18 13.11
C GLU A 138 12.33 -8.63 12.02
N VAL A 139 12.01 -8.93 10.75
CA VAL A 139 12.65 -8.30 9.60
C VAL A 139 11.60 -7.83 8.60
N LEU A 140 11.81 -6.64 8.07
CA LEU A 140 10.97 -6.05 7.04
C LEU A 140 11.62 -6.27 5.68
N ILE A 141 10.94 -7.01 4.81
CA ILE A 141 11.44 -7.35 3.47
C ILE A 141 10.55 -6.65 2.45
N PRO A 142 11.09 -5.77 1.58
CA PRO A 142 10.30 -5.16 0.53
C PRO A 142 9.71 -6.20 -0.42
N PHE A 143 8.40 -6.14 -0.65
CA PHE A 143 7.69 -7.09 -1.49
C PHE A 143 7.74 -6.64 -2.94
N VAL A 144 8.90 -6.86 -3.56
CA VAL A 144 9.17 -6.55 -4.98
C VAL A 144 9.87 -7.73 -5.62
N ALA A 145 9.63 -7.96 -6.91
CA ALA A 145 10.16 -9.13 -7.64
C ALA A 145 11.70 -9.27 -7.60
N GLU A 146 12.43 -8.16 -7.44
CA GLU A 146 13.89 -8.20 -7.29
C GLU A 146 14.34 -8.85 -5.97
N ILE A 147 13.55 -8.70 -4.90
CA ILE A 147 13.87 -9.21 -3.56
C ILE A 147 13.07 -10.47 -3.25
N VAL A 148 11.84 -10.61 -3.75
CA VAL A 148 10.96 -11.77 -3.56
C VAL A 148 10.62 -12.34 -4.95
N PRO A 149 11.57 -13.05 -5.59
CA PRO A 149 11.40 -13.51 -6.97
C PRO A 149 10.41 -14.67 -7.15
N GLU A 150 10.01 -15.36 -6.08
CA GLU A 150 9.13 -16.53 -6.17
C GLU A 150 8.24 -16.62 -4.93
N VAL A 151 6.94 -16.79 -5.15
CA VAL A 151 5.94 -17.12 -4.14
C VAL A 151 5.23 -18.40 -4.59
N ASP A 152 5.32 -19.44 -3.77
CA ASP A 152 4.68 -20.73 -4.00
C ASP A 152 3.59 -20.93 -2.95
N LEU A 153 2.34 -20.64 -3.35
CA LEU A 153 1.18 -20.78 -2.47
C LEU A 153 0.84 -22.26 -2.20
N GLU A 154 1.17 -23.19 -3.10
CA GLU A 154 0.93 -24.63 -2.88
C GLU A 154 1.89 -25.20 -1.84
N ALA A 155 3.17 -24.80 -1.92
CA ALA A 155 4.19 -25.18 -0.94
C ALA A 155 4.18 -24.30 0.33
N GLN A 156 3.33 -23.27 0.38
CA GLN A 156 3.24 -22.28 1.46
C GLN A 156 4.60 -21.61 1.76
N ARG A 157 5.29 -21.17 0.71
CA ARG A 157 6.67 -20.68 0.79
C ARG A 157 6.92 -19.44 -0.08
N ALA A 158 7.65 -18.47 0.44
CA ALA A 158 8.21 -17.35 -0.33
C ALA A 158 9.75 -17.45 -0.38
N VAL A 159 10.33 -17.32 -1.58
CA VAL A 159 11.79 -17.29 -1.77
C VAL A 159 12.25 -15.85 -1.88
N VAL A 160 13.27 -15.49 -1.10
CA VAL A 160 13.87 -14.15 -1.09
C VAL A 160 15.32 -14.16 -1.58
N ASP A 161 15.72 -13.12 -2.29
CA ASP A 161 17.09 -12.82 -2.73
C ASP A 161 17.49 -11.39 -2.32
N PRO A 162 17.59 -11.12 -1.01
CA PRO A 162 17.81 -9.77 -0.53
C PRO A 162 19.28 -9.33 -0.67
N PRO A 163 19.54 -8.02 -0.84
CA PRO A 163 20.90 -7.50 -0.83
C PRO A 163 21.59 -7.75 0.52
N PRO A 164 22.94 -7.82 0.53
CA PRO A 164 23.71 -7.96 1.77
C PRO A 164 23.34 -6.88 2.79
N GLY A 165 23.23 -7.26 4.07
CA GLY A 165 22.85 -6.36 5.15
C GLY A 165 21.35 -6.24 5.41
N LEU A 166 20.46 -6.70 4.53
CA LEU A 166 19.02 -6.64 4.78
C LEU A 166 18.57 -7.68 5.82
N LEU A 167 19.14 -8.88 5.78
CA LEU A 167 18.86 -9.95 6.73
C LEU A 167 19.85 -9.99 7.91
N ASP A 168 20.92 -9.20 7.89
CA ASP A 168 21.95 -9.28 8.93
C ASP A 168 21.53 -8.49 10.18
N ASP A 169 21.68 -9.08 11.37
CA ASP A 169 21.38 -8.44 12.68
C ASP A 169 22.31 -7.28 13.04
N ARG A 170 23.22 -6.93 12.13
CA ARG A 170 24.20 -5.86 12.29
C ARG A 170 23.99 -4.87 11.17
N ALA A 171 22.98 -4.02 11.33
CA ALA A 171 22.97 -2.73 10.65
C ALA A 171 24.22 -1.96 11.07
N VAL A 172 25.30 -2.10 10.31
CA VAL A 172 26.46 -1.21 10.42
C VAL A 172 26.01 0.09 9.80
N VAL A 173 25.58 1.04 10.65
CA VAL A 173 25.23 2.39 10.21
C VAL A 173 26.47 2.99 9.56
N ALA A 174 26.50 3.01 8.24
CA ALA A 174 27.59 3.59 7.48
C ALA A 174 27.57 5.11 7.65
N GLY A 175 28.40 5.59 8.59
CA GLY A 175 29.06 6.88 8.54
C GLY A 175 28.22 8.10 8.85
N SER A 176 28.26 8.53 10.12
CA SER A 176 28.28 9.96 10.43
C SER A 176 29.29 10.65 9.51
N ARG A 177 28.88 11.72 8.80
CA ARG A 177 29.83 12.62 8.13
C ARG A 177 30.79 13.14 9.18
N SER A 178 31.99 12.56 9.23
CA SER A 178 33.14 13.14 9.90
C SER A 178 33.50 14.40 9.16
N GLY A 179 32.96 15.52 9.63
CA GLY A 179 33.50 16.83 9.32
C GLY A 179 34.80 16.98 10.11
N ASP A 180 35.90 16.49 9.57
CA ASP A 180 37.19 17.11 9.80
C ASP A 180 38.11 16.91 8.59
N GLY A 181 38.65 18.01 8.12
CA GLY A 181 39.41 18.14 6.88
C GLY A 181 39.96 19.54 6.78
N GLY A 182 40.68 19.96 7.82
CA GLY A 182 41.46 21.19 7.80
C GLY A 182 42.63 21.12 6.81
N GLY A 183 42.80 22.20 6.06
CA GLY A 183 44.11 22.79 5.75
C GLY A 183 44.86 22.31 4.50
N GLY A 184 45.15 23.26 3.58
CA GLY A 184 46.37 23.19 2.79
C GLY A 184 46.36 23.77 1.37
N GLY A 185 46.44 25.10 1.25
CA GLY A 185 47.43 25.79 0.39
C GLY A 185 47.32 25.78 -1.14
N GLY A 186 47.26 26.99 -1.72
CA GLY A 186 48.14 27.35 -2.85
C GLY A 186 47.51 28.00 -4.09
N GLY A 187 47.53 29.34 -4.14
CA GLY A 187 48.08 30.08 -5.29
C GLY A 187 47.12 30.73 -6.31
N GLY A 188 47.09 32.07 -6.32
CA GLY A 188 47.40 32.84 -7.55
C GLY A 188 46.38 33.86 -8.08
N GLY A 189 46.77 35.15 -8.03
CA GLY A 189 46.30 36.25 -8.90
C GLY A 189 45.18 37.11 -8.29
N GLY A 190 45.45 38.29 -7.74
CA GLY A 190 45.65 39.55 -8.47
C GLY A 190 44.30 40.29 -8.51
N ASP A 191 44.09 41.45 -7.90
CA ASP A 191 44.60 42.73 -8.39
C ASP A 191 44.13 43.89 -7.47
N GLU A 192 44.95 44.96 -7.43
CA GLU A 192 44.68 46.39 -7.11
C GLU A 192 43.71 46.79 -5.96
N GLY A 193 43.99 47.73 -5.05
CA GLY A 193 44.99 48.80 -4.98
C GLY A 193 44.41 49.96 -4.15
N GLN A 194 45.30 50.77 -3.55
CA GLN A 194 45.06 52.07 -2.86
C GLN A 194 44.46 51.96 -1.44
N GLY A 195 44.99 52.61 -0.40
CA GLY A 195 46.05 53.59 -0.26
C GLY A 195 45.98 54.19 1.17
N GLY A 196 47.05 54.87 1.60
CA GLY A 196 47.03 55.78 2.75
C GLY A 196 47.89 55.34 3.93
N GLY A 197 49.09 55.92 4.02
CA GLY A 197 49.97 55.85 5.19
C GLY A 197 49.76 57.03 6.17
N ASP A 198 50.79 57.22 7.00
CA ASP A 198 50.94 58.13 8.14
C ASP A 198 50.23 57.69 9.44
N GLY A 199 50.87 57.67 10.61
CA GLY A 199 52.20 58.10 11.04
C GLY A 199 52.26 58.15 12.58
N ASP A 200 53.49 58.16 13.11
CA ASP A 200 53.91 58.63 14.45
C ASP A 200 53.37 57.89 15.70
N ARG A 201 54.18 57.06 16.39
CA ARG A 201 55.08 57.35 17.53
C ARG A 201 54.44 57.96 18.79
N ARG A 202 55.01 57.50 19.92
CA ARG A 202 54.94 57.99 21.33
C ARG A 202 53.67 57.53 22.04
N GLY A 203 53.68 57.08 23.29
CA GLY A 203 54.68 57.02 24.34
C GLY A 203 53.93 56.64 25.64
N GLU A 204 54.68 56.30 26.69
CA GLU A 204 54.35 56.24 28.13
C GLU A 204 52.91 56.59 28.55
N GLY A 205 52.21 55.82 29.40
CA GLY A 205 52.67 55.31 30.69
C GLY A 205 51.85 55.99 31.80
N ALA A 206 51.31 55.19 32.73
CA ALA A 206 50.76 55.55 34.05
C ALA A 206 49.62 56.61 34.06
N ARG A 207 48.44 56.35 34.63
CA ARG A 207 48.12 55.90 36.00
C ARG A 207 46.65 55.51 36.06
#